data_AF-A0A7G1IIN1-F1
#
_entry.id   AF-A0A7G1IIN1-F1
#
_cell.length_a   1.000
_cell.length_b   1.000
_cell.length_c   1.000
_cell.angle_alpha   90.00
_cell.angle_beta   90.00
_cell.angle_gamma   90.00
#
_symmetry.space_group_name_H-M   'P 1'
#
loop_
_entity.id
_entity.type
_entity.pdbx_description
1 polymer ?
#
loop_
_entity_poly.entity_id
_entity_poly.type
_entity_poly.pdbx_seq_one_letter_code
_entity_poly.pdbx_strand_id
1 'polypeptide(L)'
;MSLQQLYLALLIGGLVLLASIVGTRLATRVGFPSMLLFLLVGVAVGEDGLGLKFDDVQLARNVGTAALALILVEGGLTTRFTDIRTVLGPAATLATVGVLGSTAVTAVGAHLLLRVDWQVALLLGAIVSSTDAAAVFSVLRVLPLPRRVAGLLEAESGFNDAPAVILVLMFSAAPFAVEPGRAIADLLFELLAGAAVGVAIGYLGAFALRRIALPASGLYPIATFGLGLVAFAAAGASHASGFIAAYLAAVVLANTGLPHRSATRSFAEGVGWLAQIGLFVLLGLLVNPGEVAHDVVAAIVVGLLLLLIARPLSVVASLAAFRIPGTTKSSYRWRDCAARCRSCWLPFPSWRASRIVIGCSTSSSCWSWYSPWCRARACARSRIGWACFPARPPARSRWKRRRWTCSTRNC
;
A
#
# COMPACT_ATOMS: atom_id res chain seq x y z
N MET A 1 1.06 24.51 25.33
CA MET A 1 2.40 23.88 25.45
C MET A 1 3.43 24.95 25.77
N SER A 2 4.31 24.71 26.73
CA SER A 2 5.51 25.54 26.96
C SER A 2 6.64 25.17 25.99
N LEU A 3 7.63 26.04 25.81
CA LEU A 3 8.80 25.75 24.94
C LEU A 3 9.58 24.50 25.37
N GLN A 4 9.71 24.26 26.68
CA GLN A 4 10.36 23.06 27.20
C GLN A 4 9.59 21.78 26.87
N GLN A 5 8.25 21.82 26.97
CA GLN A 5 7.41 20.69 26.55
C GLN A 5 7.56 20.41 25.04
N LEU A 6 7.67 21.46 24.22
CA LEU A 6 7.92 21.31 22.79
C LEU A 6 9.28 20.66 22.51
N TYR A 7 10.36 21.11 23.17
CA TYR A 7 11.69 20.51 22.98
C TYR A 7 11.73 19.04 23.39
N LEU A 8 11.10 18.70 24.50
CA LEU A 8 11.03 17.32 24.97
C LEU A 8 10.19 16.45 24.02
N ALA A 9 9.07 16.95 23.52
CA ALA A 9 8.26 16.26 22.52
C ALA A 9 9.01 16.03 21.20
N LEU A 10 9.75 17.04 20.72
CA LEU A 10 10.59 16.90 19.52
C LEU A 10 11.74 15.91 19.71
N LEU A 11 12.38 15.92 20.88
CA LEU A 11 13.44 14.98 21.22
C LEU A 11 12.92 13.54 21.24
N ILE A 12 11.82 13.30 21.97
CA ILE A 12 11.19 11.97 22.04
C ILE A 12 10.72 11.53 20.65
N GLY A 13 9.99 12.39 19.92
CA GLY A 13 9.51 12.07 18.58
C GLY A 13 10.64 11.75 17.60
N GLY A 14 11.72 12.53 17.64
CA GLY A 14 12.93 12.27 16.84
C GLY A 14 13.61 10.96 17.21
N LEU A 15 13.78 10.67 18.50
CA LEU A 15 14.36 9.41 18.97
C LEU A 15 13.50 8.20 18.60
N VAL A 16 12.18 8.29 18.75
CA VAL A 16 11.24 7.22 18.38
C VAL A 16 11.26 6.97 16.88
N LEU A 17 11.33 8.02 16.07
CA LEU A 17 11.47 7.90 14.61
C LEU A 17 12.79 7.22 14.23
N LEU A 18 13.91 7.65 14.82
CA LEU A 18 15.22 7.04 14.55
C LEU A 18 15.27 5.58 15.03
N ALA A 19 14.73 5.28 16.21
CA ALA A 19 14.61 3.93 16.73
C ALA A 19 13.75 3.04 15.82
N SER A 20 12.63 3.56 15.32
CA SER A 20 11.77 2.88 14.36
C SER A 20 12.52 2.54 13.07
N ILE A 21 13.27 3.50 12.51
CA ILE A 21 14.10 3.29 11.31
C ILE A 21 15.17 2.22 11.55
N VAL A 22 15.91 2.29 12.67
CA VAL A 22 16.93 1.28 13.01
C VAL A 22 16.28 -0.09 13.17
N GLY A 23 15.14 -0.15 13.84
CA GLY A 23 14.36 -1.35 14.05
C GLY A 23 13.87 -2.00 12.75
N THR A 24 13.61 -1.24 11.68
CA THR A 24 13.21 -1.84 10.39
C THR A 24 14.23 -2.83 9.84
N ARG A 25 15.54 -2.62 10.06
CA ARG A 25 16.58 -3.57 9.66
C ARG A 25 16.50 -4.89 10.44
N LEU A 26 16.06 -4.83 11.70
CA LEU A 26 15.85 -6.02 12.51
C LEU A 26 14.56 -6.74 12.08
N ALA A 27 13.46 -6.00 11.89
CA ALA A 27 12.18 -6.55 11.44
C ALA A 27 12.32 -7.28 10.09
N THR A 28 13.03 -6.67 9.13
CA THR A 28 13.29 -7.29 7.82
C THR A 28 14.13 -8.58 7.90
N ARG A 29 15.05 -8.69 8.87
CA ARG A 29 15.80 -9.94 9.11
C ARG A 29 14.95 -11.04 9.71
N VAL A 30 14.00 -10.69 10.58
CA VAL A 30 13.10 -11.64 11.26
C VAL A 30 11.88 -11.99 10.39
N GLY A 31 11.65 -11.27 9.28
CA GLY A 31 10.48 -11.46 8.43
C GLY A 31 9.20 -10.84 9.01
N PHE A 32 9.34 -9.90 9.96
CA PHE A 32 8.23 -9.23 10.63
C PHE A 32 7.79 -7.98 9.85
N PRO A 33 6.48 -7.73 9.64
CA PRO A 33 6.00 -6.51 9.00
C PRO A 33 6.45 -5.26 9.77
N SER A 34 7.03 -4.28 9.08
CA SER A 34 7.58 -3.06 9.70
C SER A 34 6.52 -2.23 10.43
N MET A 35 5.27 -2.21 9.95
CA MET A 35 4.15 -1.52 10.61
C MET A 35 3.87 -2.05 12.02
N LEU A 36 3.97 -3.37 12.21
CA LEU A 36 3.71 -4.02 13.49
C LEU A 36 4.84 -3.70 14.48
N LEU A 37 6.07 -3.58 13.98
CA LEU A 37 7.18 -3.05 14.78
C LEU A 37 6.90 -1.61 15.23
N PHE A 38 6.45 -0.73 14.34
CA PHE A 38 6.16 0.67 14.70
C PHE A 38 5.06 0.77 15.75
N LEU A 39 4.01 -0.04 15.63
CA LEU A 39 2.96 -0.18 16.63
C LEU A 39 3.55 -0.62 17.98
N LEU A 40 4.36 -1.68 18.00
CA LEU A 40 5.00 -2.18 19.23
C LEU A 40 5.94 -1.16 19.86
N VAL A 41 6.66 -0.38 19.07
CA VAL A 41 7.48 0.74 19.57
C VAL A 41 6.58 1.78 20.24
N GLY A 42 5.43 2.12 19.64
CA GLY A 42 4.42 2.98 20.26
C GLY A 42 3.92 2.43 21.60
N VAL A 43 3.52 1.16 21.64
CA VAL A 43 3.06 0.47 22.86
C VAL A 43 4.13 0.48 23.95
N ALA A 44 5.38 0.19 23.58
CA ALA A 44 6.50 0.18 24.52
C ALA A 44 6.84 1.57 25.07
N VAL A 45 6.56 2.62 24.31
CA VAL A 45 6.78 4.02 24.72
C VAL A 45 5.58 4.58 25.51
N GLY A 46 4.38 4.05 25.29
CA GLY A 46 3.12 4.49 25.89
C GLY A 46 3.02 4.30 27.40
N GLU A 47 1.79 4.42 27.92
CA GLU A 47 1.52 4.56 29.36
C GLU A 47 2.06 3.42 30.22
N ASP A 48 1.80 2.16 29.85
CA ASP A 48 2.30 0.99 30.59
C ASP A 48 3.76 0.62 30.29
N GLY A 49 4.36 1.27 29.28
CA GLY A 49 5.73 1.00 28.85
C GLY A 49 6.73 1.92 29.54
N LEU A 50 7.05 3.04 28.89
CA LEU A 50 7.95 4.07 29.43
C LEU A 50 7.21 5.17 30.20
N GLY A 51 5.88 5.07 30.34
CA GLY A 51 5.10 6.01 31.15
C GLY A 51 4.61 7.25 30.41
N LEU A 52 4.69 7.30 29.07
CA LEU A 52 4.12 8.43 28.33
C LEU A 52 2.60 8.28 28.23
N LYS A 53 1.90 9.01 29.09
CA LYS A 53 0.44 9.13 29.04
C LYS A 53 0.02 9.88 27.77
N PHE A 54 -0.78 9.22 26.93
CA PHE A 54 -1.30 9.80 25.70
C PHE A 54 -2.78 9.43 25.54
N ASP A 55 -3.65 10.28 26.09
CA ASP A 55 -5.11 10.04 26.10
C ASP A 55 -5.89 10.97 25.15
N ASP A 56 -5.19 11.66 24.25
CA ASP A 56 -5.82 12.61 23.33
C ASP A 56 -6.26 11.92 22.03
N VAL A 57 -7.46 11.33 22.08
CA VAL A 57 -8.11 10.67 20.94
C VAL A 57 -8.38 11.66 19.80
N GLN A 58 -8.62 12.94 20.08
CA GLN A 58 -8.90 13.94 19.06
C GLN A 58 -7.63 14.29 18.28
N LEU A 59 -6.51 14.45 18.97
CA LEU A 59 -5.20 14.61 18.35
C LEU A 59 -4.83 13.37 17.54
N ALA A 60 -5.04 12.17 18.10
CA ALA A 60 -4.81 10.91 17.40
C ALA A 60 -5.59 10.82 16.09
N ARG A 61 -6.89 11.16 16.13
CA ARG A 61 -7.76 11.22 14.95
C ARG A 61 -7.27 12.23 13.92
N ASN A 62 -6.93 13.45 14.34
CA ASN A 62 -6.54 14.52 13.43
C ASN A 62 -5.20 14.21 12.74
N VAL A 63 -4.20 13.80 13.52
CA VAL A 63 -2.87 13.43 13.00
C VAL A 63 -2.98 12.15 12.17
N GLY A 64 -3.77 11.17 12.60
CA GLY A 64 -3.99 9.94 11.86
C GLY A 64 -4.67 10.17 10.51
N THR A 65 -5.70 11.04 10.47
CA THR A 65 -6.38 11.43 9.23
C THR A 65 -5.43 12.15 8.28
N ALA A 66 -4.60 13.07 8.80
CA ALA A 66 -3.59 13.75 8.00
C ALA A 66 -2.54 12.76 7.48
N ALA A 67 -2.03 11.85 8.32
CA ALA A 67 -1.07 10.83 7.94
C ALA A 67 -1.64 9.89 6.86
N LEU A 68 -2.89 9.48 6.98
CA LEU A 68 -3.56 8.65 5.98
C LEU A 68 -3.70 9.39 4.64
N ALA A 69 -4.01 10.69 4.65
CA ALA A 69 -4.00 11.52 3.44
C ALA A 69 -2.62 11.53 2.77
N LEU A 70 -1.54 11.70 3.54
CA LEU A 70 -0.16 11.64 3.02
C LEU A 70 0.16 10.28 2.37
N ILE A 71 -0.26 9.20 3.02
CA ILE A 71 -0.03 7.83 2.56
C ILE A 71 -0.81 7.54 1.28
N LEU A 72 -2.07 7.98 1.17
CA LEU A 72 -2.88 7.80 -0.03
C LEU A 72 -2.36 8.61 -1.22
N VAL A 73 -1.86 9.83 -0.97
CA VAL A 73 -1.19 10.63 -2.02
C VAL A 73 0.06 9.89 -2.51
N GLU A 74 0.86 9.34 -1.60
CA GLU A 74 2.04 8.55 -1.96
C GLU A 74 1.67 7.28 -2.76
N GLY A 75 0.67 6.52 -2.31
CA GLY A 75 0.16 5.34 -3.00
C GLY A 75 -0.32 5.70 -4.41
N GLY A 76 -1.10 6.78 -4.56
CA GLY A 76 -1.54 7.24 -5.87
C GLY A 76 -0.39 7.68 -6.78
N LEU A 77 0.65 8.33 -6.22
CA LEU A 77 1.80 8.81 -6.99
C LEU A 77 2.72 7.68 -7.49
N THR A 78 2.75 6.55 -6.78
CA THR A 78 3.54 5.37 -7.17
C THR A 78 2.78 4.46 -8.14
N THR A 79 1.46 4.63 -8.26
CA THR A 79 0.62 3.73 -9.04
C THR A 79 0.51 4.08 -10.53
N ARG A 80 0.44 3.04 -11.37
CA ARG A 80 0.22 3.16 -12.81
C ARG A 80 -1.26 2.96 -13.16
N PHE A 81 -1.83 3.90 -13.90
CA PHE A 81 -3.22 3.86 -14.32
C PHE A 81 -3.55 2.61 -15.17
N THR A 82 -2.59 2.14 -15.99
CA THR A 82 -2.76 0.92 -16.80
C THR A 82 -2.98 -0.33 -15.97
N ASP A 83 -2.43 -0.36 -14.75
CA ASP A 83 -2.49 -1.50 -13.83
C ASP A 83 -3.82 -1.48 -13.04
N ILE A 84 -4.30 -0.29 -12.65
CA ILE A 84 -5.56 -0.08 -11.91
C ILE A 84 -6.80 -0.21 -12.80
N ARG A 85 -6.81 0.35 -14.03
CA ARG A 85 -8.05 0.50 -14.82
C ARG A 85 -8.81 -0.81 -15.06
N THR A 86 -8.09 -1.92 -15.12
CA THR A 86 -8.66 -3.26 -15.33
C THR A 86 -9.24 -3.89 -14.06
N VAL A 87 -8.91 -3.34 -12.89
CA VAL A 87 -9.28 -3.87 -11.57
C VAL A 87 -10.20 -2.93 -10.78
N LEU A 88 -10.53 -1.73 -11.29
CA LEU A 88 -11.43 -0.77 -10.64
C LEU A 88 -12.82 -1.34 -10.34
N GLY A 89 -13.43 -2.06 -11.29
CA GLY A 89 -14.74 -2.69 -11.09
C GLY A 89 -14.72 -3.69 -9.93
N PRO A 90 -13.85 -4.73 -9.98
CA PRO A 90 -13.65 -5.64 -8.86
C PRO A 90 -13.32 -4.95 -7.53
N ALA A 91 -12.40 -3.96 -7.53
CA ALA A 91 -12.03 -3.20 -6.34
C ALA A 91 -13.22 -2.48 -5.71
N ALA A 92 -14.05 -1.80 -6.53
CA ALA A 92 -15.24 -1.09 -6.04
C ALA A 92 -16.27 -2.05 -5.41
N THR A 93 -16.44 -3.25 -5.97
CA THR A 93 -17.36 -4.26 -5.38
C THR A 93 -16.82 -4.91 -4.11
N LEU A 94 -15.51 -5.09 -4.00
CA LEU A 94 -14.86 -5.54 -2.77
C LEU A 94 -14.98 -4.47 -1.68
N ALA A 95 -14.73 -3.21 -2.04
CA ALA A 95 -14.81 -2.08 -1.13
C ALA A 95 -16.23 -1.78 -0.63
N THR A 96 -17.29 -2.13 -1.38
CA THR A 96 -18.68 -1.87 -0.99
C THR A 96 -19.35 -3.12 -0.44
N VAL A 97 -19.68 -4.07 -1.32
CA VAL A 97 -20.36 -5.33 -0.95
C VAL A 97 -19.48 -6.17 -0.03
N GLY A 98 -18.16 -6.17 -0.24
CA GLY A 98 -17.24 -6.95 0.56
C GLY A 98 -17.12 -6.42 1.99
N VAL A 99 -17.11 -5.09 2.17
CA VAL A 99 -17.14 -4.44 3.49
C VAL A 99 -18.46 -4.73 4.19
N LEU A 100 -19.60 -4.51 3.54
CA LEU A 100 -20.93 -4.78 4.12
C LEU A 100 -21.07 -6.25 4.53
N GLY A 101 -20.67 -7.18 3.67
CA GLY A 101 -20.69 -8.61 3.96
C GLY A 101 -19.75 -8.98 5.11
N SER A 102 -18.53 -8.44 5.13
CA SER A 102 -17.57 -8.71 6.21
C SER A 102 -18.06 -8.16 7.54
N THR A 103 -18.63 -6.95 7.55
CA THR A 103 -19.25 -6.32 8.73
C THR A 103 -20.38 -7.19 9.27
N ALA A 104 -21.31 -7.60 8.42
CA ALA A 104 -22.47 -8.40 8.83
C ALA A 104 -22.04 -9.76 9.42
N VAL A 105 -21.16 -10.49 8.74
CA VAL A 105 -20.69 -11.80 9.22
C VAL A 105 -19.90 -11.67 10.52
N THR A 106 -19.04 -10.65 10.63
CA THR A 106 -18.23 -10.42 11.84
C THR A 106 -19.12 -10.00 13.01
N ALA A 107 -20.11 -9.13 12.79
CA ALA A 107 -21.06 -8.71 13.80
C ALA A 107 -21.93 -9.86 14.31
N VAL A 108 -22.46 -10.68 13.40
CA VAL A 108 -23.24 -11.87 13.78
C VAL A 108 -22.39 -12.82 14.63
N GLY A 109 -21.16 -13.11 14.22
CA GLY A 109 -20.30 -13.99 15.00
C GLY A 109 -19.86 -13.37 16.33
N ALA A 110 -19.59 -12.06 16.40
CA ALA A 110 -19.29 -11.36 17.65
C ALA A 110 -20.48 -11.42 18.63
N HIS A 111 -21.70 -11.15 18.16
CA HIS A 111 -22.90 -11.24 18.99
C HIS A 111 -23.13 -12.67 19.50
N LEU A 112 -22.99 -13.68 18.64
CA LEU A 112 -23.24 -15.07 19.02
C LEU A 112 -22.16 -15.67 19.92
N LEU A 113 -20.89 -15.37 19.66
CA LEU A 113 -19.75 -15.95 20.39
C LEU A 113 -19.43 -15.20 21.69
N LEU A 114 -19.54 -13.87 21.68
CA LEU A 114 -19.16 -13.02 22.81
C LEU A 114 -20.36 -12.46 23.59
N ARG A 115 -21.60 -12.67 23.09
CA ARG A 115 -22.84 -12.19 23.72
C ARG A 115 -22.88 -10.67 23.94
N VAL A 116 -22.16 -9.91 23.13
CA VAL A 116 -22.18 -8.43 23.13
C VAL A 116 -23.43 -7.92 22.44
N ASP A 117 -23.94 -6.75 22.81
CA ASP A 117 -25.11 -6.12 22.17
C ASP A 117 -24.94 -5.95 20.65
N TRP A 118 -26.04 -6.01 19.90
CA TRP A 118 -26.04 -5.88 18.44
C TRP A 118 -25.36 -4.59 17.96
N GLN A 119 -25.57 -3.48 18.65
CA GLN A 119 -24.96 -2.21 18.28
C GLN A 119 -23.43 -2.27 18.41
N VAL A 120 -22.92 -2.83 19.51
CA VAL A 120 -21.47 -3.03 19.73
C VAL A 120 -20.91 -4.03 18.73
N ALA A 121 -21.62 -5.13 18.45
CA ALA A 121 -21.21 -6.13 17.47
C ALA A 121 -21.11 -5.56 16.04
N LEU A 122 -22.10 -4.76 15.63
CA LEU A 122 -22.11 -4.07 14.34
C LEU A 122 -21.01 -3.02 14.23
N LEU A 123 -20.78 -2.26 15.31
CA LEU A 123 -19.69 -1.30 15.40
C LEU A 123 -18.32 -1.99 15.28
N LEU A 124 -18.10 -3.07 16.04
CA LEU A 124 -16.89 -3.90 15.94
C LEU A 124 -16.72 -4.46 14.52
N GLY A 125 -17.80 -4.98 13.92
CA GLY A 125 -17.80 -5.44 12.55
C GLY A 125 -17.38 -4.36 11.56
N ALA A 126 -17.89 -3.13 11.71
CA ALA A 126 -17.60 -2.01 10.83
C ALA A 126 -16.17 -1.49 10.96
N ILE A 127 -15.62 -1.48 12.19
CA ILE A 127 -14.24 -1.03 12.45
C ILE A 127 -13.23 -1.99 11.82
N VAL A 128 -13.41 -3.31 11.99
CA VAL A 128 -12.41 -4.30 11.56
C VAL A 128 -12.65 -4.80 10.12
N SER A 129 -13.80 -4.52 9.52
CA SER A 129 -14.08 -4.89 8.12
C SER A 129 -13.40 -3.99 7.08
N SER A 130 -12.89 -2.81 7.46
CA SER A 130 -12.03 -2.03 6.57
C SER A 130 -10.63 -2.63 6.52
N THR A 131 -10.04 -2.72 5.32
CA THR A 131 -8.58 -2.97 5.20
C THR A 131 -7.88 -1.63 5.13
N ASP A 132 -7.00 -1.35 6.07
CA ASP A 132 -6.23 -0.10 6.08
C ASP A 132 -5.27 0.00 4.87
N ALA A 133 -5.43 1.08 4.10
CA ALA A 133 -4.57 1.38 2.97
C ALA A 133 -3.11 1.52 3.38
N ALA A 134 -2.82 2.11 4.55
CA ALA A 134 -1.46 2.29 5.03
C ALA A 134 -0.75 0.96 5.29
N ALA A 135 -1.43 0.03 5.97
CA ALA A 135 -0.95 -1.32 6.17
C ALA A 135 -0.66 -2.02 4.82
N VAL A 136 -1.60 -1.96 3.88
CA VAL A 136 -1.48 -2.61 2.57
C VAL A 136 -0.32 -2.03 1.76
N PHE A 137 -0.23 -0.71 1.60
CA PHE A 137 0.87 -0.08 0.86
C PHE A 137 2.23 -0.44 1.45
N SER A 138 2.35 -0.52 2.78
CA SER A 138 3.61 -0.87 3.42
C SER A 138 4.09 -2.27 3.10
N VAL A 139 3.17 -3.24 3.08
CA VAL A 139 3.46 -4.64 2.78
C VAL A 139 3.79 -4.80 1.30
N LEU A 140 3.07 -4.10 0.41
CA LEU A 140 3.30 -4.12 -1.03
C LEU A 140 4.66 -3.54 -1.46
N ARG A 141 5.27 -2.68 -0.65
CA ARG A 141 6.63 -2.18 -0.91
C ARG A 141 7.72 -3.23 -0.70
N VAL A 142 7.50 -4.17 0.23
CA VAL A 142 8.48 -5.22 0.58
C VAL A 142 8.20 -6.51 -0.18
N LEU A 143 6.92 -6.82 -0.45
CA LEU A 143 6.51 -8.03 -1.15
C LEU A 143 6.32 -7.79 -2.64
N PRO A 144 7.09 -8.47 -3.52
CA PRO A 144 6.92 -8.34 -4.96
C PRO A 144 5.66 -9.08 -5.43
N LEU A 145 4.51 -8.41 -5.38
CA LEU A 145 3.26 -8.92 -5.94
C LEU A 145 3.12 -8.57 -7.44
N PRO A 146 2.35 -9.37 -8.21
CA PRO A 146 1.96 -8.98 -9.56
C PRO A 146 1.25 -7.63 -9.54
N ARG A 147 1.61 -6.72 -10.46
CA ARG A 147 1.09 -5.35 -10.50
C ARG A 147 -0.44 -5.23 -10.49
N ARG A 148 -1.13 -6.21 -11.09
CA ARG A 148 -2.60 -6.27 -11.08
C ARG A 148 -3.17 -6.58 -9.70
N VAL A 149 -2.50 -7.41 -8.91
CA VAL A 149 -2.92 -7.75 -7.55
C VAL A 149 -2.60 -6.61 -6.60
N ALA A 150 -1.41 -6.00 -6.72
CA ALA A 150 -1.05 -4.80 -5.98
C ALA A 150 -2.08 -3.69 -6.23
N GLY A 151 -2.29 -3.29 -7.49
CA GLY A 151 -3.26 -2.24 -7.82
C GLY A 151 -4.71 -2.55 -7.45
N LEU A 152 -5.10 -3.84 -7.37
CA LEU A 152 -6.42 -4.25 -6.87
C LEU A 152 -6.52 -3.99 -5.37
N LEU A 153 -5.53 -4.44 -4.59
CA LEU A 153 -5.50 -4.27 -3.14
C LEU A 153 -5.39 -2.79 -2.77
N GLU A 154 -4.56 -2.02 -3.47
CA GLU A 154 -4.43 -0.57 -3.28
C GLU A 154 -5.75 0.16 -3.53
N ALA A 155 -6.47 -0.20 -4.60
CA ALA A 155 -7.77 0.37 -4.90
C ALA A 155 -8.87 -0.09 -3.92
N GLU A 156 -8.87 -1.37 -3.53
CA GLU A 156 -9.79 -1.90 -2.52
C GLU A 156 -9.63 -1.17 -1.18
N SER A 157 -8.40 -1.02 -0.71
CA SER A 157 -8.09 -0.38 0.57
C SER A 157 -8.26 1.13 0.57
N GLY A 158 -8.22 1.80 -0.58
CA GLY A 158 -8.57 3.23 -0.64
C GLY A 158 -10.08 3.49 -0.75
N PHE A 159 -10.83 2.56 -1.34
CA PHE A 159 -12.27 2.73 -1.60
C PHE A 159 -13.15 2.27 -0.45
N ASN A 160 -12.66 1.37 0.40
CA ASN A 160 -13.40 0.81 1.53
C ASN A 160 -13.51 1.79 2.73
N ASP A 161 -12.64 2.82 2.80
CA ASP A 161 -12.59 3.77 3.91
C ASP A 161 -13.89 4.58 4.04
N ALA A 162 -14.46 5.05 2.92
CA ALA A 162 -15.74 5.78 2.94
C ALA A 162 -16.91 4.91 3.48
N PRO A 163 -17.18 3.71 2.93
CA PRO A 163 -18.17 2.79 3.51
C PRO A 163 -17.91 2.47 4.98
N ALA A 164 -16.66 2.24 5.38
CA ALA A 164 -16.33 1.92 6.77
C ALA A 164 -16.65 3.08 7.72
N VAL A 165 -16.24 4.30 7.38
CA VAL A 165 -16.53 5.50 8.19
C VAL A 165 -18.03 5.73 8.30
N ILE A 166 -18.79 5.61 7.21
CA ILE A 166 -20.26 5.74 7.24
C ILE A 166 -20.88 4.70 8.18
N LEU A 167 -20.46 3.43 8.08
CA LEU A 167 -20.97 2.37 8.95
C LEU A 167 -20.62 2.62 10.42
N VAL A 168 -19.40 3.06 10.71
CA VAL A 168 -18.97 3.39 12.07
C VAL A 168 -19.78 4.55 12.64
N LEU A 169 -19.96 5.64 11.87
CA LEU A 169 -20.76 6.79 12.29
C LEU A 169 -22.22 6.39 12.54
N MET A 170 -22.81 5.64 11.61
CA MET A 170 -24.17 5.13 11.70
C MET A 170 -24.38 4.25 12.95
N PHE A 171 -23.47 3.31 13.22
CA PHE A 171 -23.58 2.41 14.36
C PHE A 171 -23.17 3.04 15.70
N SER A 172 -22.42 4.15 15.67
CA SER A 172 -22.09 4.94 16.86
C SER A 172 -23.24 5.83 17.36
N ALA A 173 -24.25 6.11 16.52
CA ALA A 173 -25.36 6.98 16.88
C ALA A 173 -26.34 6.32 17.89
N ALA A 174 -26.85 7.11 18.83
CA ALA A 174 -27.87 6.70 19.81
C ALA A 174 -29.02 7.72 19.84
N PRO A 175 -30.29 7.32 19.57
CA PRO A 175 -30.76 5.97 19.31
C PRO A 175 -30.33 5.44 17.93
N PHE A 176 -30.33 4.12 17.79
CA PHE A 176 -30.01 3.43 16.54
C PHE A 176 -31.07 3.74 15.47
N ALA A 177 -30.80 4.73 14.64
CA ALA A 177 -31.66 5.12 13.53
C ALA A 177 -31.04 4.62 12.21
N VAL A 178 -31.71 3.65 11.59
CA VAL A 178 -31.26 3.08 10.33
C VAL A 178 -32.13 3.65 9.21
N GLU A 179 -31.54 4.51 8.38
CA GLU A 179 -32.10 4.93 7.10
C GLU A 179 -31.23 4.37 5.96
N PRO A 180 -31.42 3.09 5.54
CA PRO A 180 -30.55 2.45 4.55
C PRO A 180 -30.49 3.22 3.23
N GLY A 181 -31.62 3.79 2.80
CA GLY A 181 -31.69 4.57 1.56
C GLY A 181 -30.82 5.82 1.62
N ARG A 182 -30.81 6.52 2.75
CA ARG A 182 -29.97 7.69 2.98
C ARG A 182 -28.49 7.30 3.07
N ALA A 183 -28.16 6.24 3.81
CA ALA A 183 -26.79 5.75 3.91
C ALA A 183 -26.20 5.35 2.55
N ILE A 184 -26.99 4.72 1.67
CA ILE A 184 -26.56 4.41 0.30
C ILE A 184 -26.39 5.68 -0.54
N ALA A 185 -27.30 6.64 -0.41
CA ALA A 185 -27.19 7.92 -1.12
C ALA A 185 -25.95 8.71 -0.68
N ASP A 186 -25.70 8.79 0.63
CA ASP A 186 -24.52 9.44 1.23
C ASP A 186 -23.23 8.75 0.76
N LEU A 187 -23.21 7.41 0.77
CA LEU A 187 -22.08 6.63 0.25
C LEU A 187 -21.81 6.93 -1.23
N LEU A 188 -22.85 6.91 -2.08
CA LEU A 188 -22.71 7.20 -3.50
C LEU A 188 -22.25 8.64 -3.73
N PHE A 189 -22.79 9.59 -2.97
CA PHE A 189 -22.38 10.99 -3.02
C PHE A 189 -20.91 11.14 -2.64
N GLU A 190 -20.49 10.58 -1.50
CA GLU A 190 -19.11 10.68 -1.02
C GLU A 190 -18.10 10.11 -2.01
N LEU A 191 -18.39 8.93 -2.59
CA LEU A 191 -17.52 8.30 -3.58
C LEU A 191 -17.48 9.09 -4.89
N LEU A 192 -18.64 9.45 -5.45
CA LEU A 192 -18.72 10.11 -6.76
C LEU A 192 -18.20 11.54 -6.70
N ALA A 193 -18.59 12.31 -5.69
CA ALA A 193 -18.10 13.68 -5.51
C ALA A 193 -16.61 13.68 -5.19
N GLY A 194 -16.13 12.78 -4.33
CA GLY A 194 -14.71 12.65 -4.01
C GLY A 194 -13.89 12.29 -5.25
N ALA A 195 -14.38 11.36 -6.06
CA ALA A 195 -13.74 10.99 -7.32
C ALA A 195 -13.73 12.14 -8.34
N ALA A 196 -14.84 12.87 -8.48
CA ALA A 196 -14.92 14.04 -9.36
C ALA A 196 -13.93 15.12 -8.95
N VAL A 197 -13.87 15.47 -7.66
CA VAL A 197 -12.93 16.46 -7.10
C VAL A 197 -11.48 16.03 -7.32
N GLY A 198 -11.15 14.78 -6.99
CA GLY A 198 -9.80 14.23 -7.17
C GLY A 198 -9.34 14.27 -8.62
N VAL A 199 -10.18 13.80 -9.53
CA VAL A 199 -9.87 13.80 -10.98
C VAL A 199 -9.75 15.22 -11.50
N ALA A 200 -10.64 16.14 -11.12
CA ALA A 200 -10.61 17.53 -11.54
C ALA A 200 -9.31 18.21 -11.08
N ILE A 201 -8.95 18.10 -9.80
CA ILE A 201 -7.73 18.70 -9.25
C ILE A 201 -6.49 18.04 -9.84
N GLY A 202 -6.50 16.73 -10.08
CA GLY A 202 -5.40 16.03 -10.75
C GLY A 202 -5.12 16.57 -12.16
N TYR A 203 -6.16 16.77 -12.97
CA TYR A 203 -6.01 17.32 -14.33
C TYR A 203 -5.65 18.80 -14.33
N LEU A 204 -6.30 19.62 -13.50
CA LEU A 204 -6.00 21.04 -13.36
C LEU A 204 -4.57 21.26 -12.86
N GLY A 205 -4.15 20.47 -11.87
CA GLY A 205 -2.80 20.46 -11.34
C GLY A 205 -1.76 20.04 -12.38
N ALA A 206 -2.03 18.99 -13.16
CA ALA A 206 -1.16 18.58 -14.25
C ALA A 206 -1.02 19.66 -15.33
N PHE A 207 -2.12 20.32 -15.69
CA PHE A 207 -2.12 21.43 -16.63
C PHE A 207 -1.30 22.61 -16.12
N ALA A 208 -1.52 23.02 -14.87
CA ALA A 208 -0.81 24.12 -14.23
C ALA A 208 0.71 23.83 -14.13
N LEU A 209 1.09 22.64 -13.65
CA LEU A 209 2.50 22.27 -13.48
C LEU A 209 3.29 22.22 -14.78
N ARG A 210 2.65 21.88 -15.91
CA ARG A 210 3.28 21.92 -17.23
C ARG A 210 3.51 23.35 -17.74
N ARG A 211 2.73 24.32 -17.26
CA ARG A 211 2.76 25.72 -17.70
C ARG A 211 3.68 26.59 -16.84
N ILE A 212 3.72 26.34 -15.53
CA ILE A 212 4.39 27.21 -14.55
C ILE A 212 5.93 27.11 -14.62
N ALA A 213 6.48 26.03 -15.20
CA ALA A 213 7.93 25.81 -15.35
C ALA A 213 8.71 26.17 -14.06
N LEU A 214 8.54 25.36 -13.02
CA LEU A 214 9.11 25.65 -11.70
C LEU A 214 10.65 25.77 -11.76
N PRO A 215 11.24 26.75 -11.04
CA PRO A 215 12.66 27.09 -11.14
C PRO A 215 13.59 26.03 -10.57
N ALA A 216 13.10 25.18 -9.65
CA ALA A 216 13.88 24.09 -9.06
C ALA A 216 13.17 22.74 -9.26
N SER A 217 13.95 21.71 -9.59
CA SER A 217 13.46 20.35 -9.79
C SER A 217 12.77 19.76 -8.55
N GLY A 218 13.22 20.16 -7.35
CA GLY A 218 12.64 19.76 -6.07
C GLY A 218 11.24 20.33 -5.78
N LEU A 219 10.84 21.41 -6.47
CA LEU A 219 9.51 22.01 -6.28
C LEU A 219 8.40 21.20 -6.96
N TYR A 220 8.72 20.42 -8.00
CA TYR A 220 7.75 19.55 -8.68
C TYR A 220 7.17 18.49 -7.73
N PRO A 221 7.99 17.68 -7.01
CA PRO A 221 7.51 16.76 -5.98
C PRO A 221 6.58 17.42 -4.96
N ILE A 222 7.00 18.55 -4.40
CA ILE A 222 6.27 19.27 -3.36
C ILE A 222 4.91 19.73 -3.90
N ALA A 223 4.88 20.30 -5.10
CA ALA A 223 3.65 20.78 -5.71
C ALA A 223 2.70 19.62 -6.06
N THR A 224 3.19 18.51 -6.62
CA THR A 224 2.36 17.33 -6.89
C THR A 224 1.75 16.74 -5.63
N PHE A 225 2.53 16.71 -4.56
CA PHE A 225 2.09 16.19 -3.28
C PHE A 225 1.09 17.14 -2.60
N GLY A 226 1.36 18.44 -2.64
CA GLY A 226 0.47 19.49 -2.17
C GLY A 226 -0.88 19.50 -2.91
N LEU A 227 -0.90 19.27 -4.23
CA LEU A 227 -2.14 19.13 -5.00
C LEU A 227 -2.99 17.93 -4.53
N GLY A 228 -2.35 16.82 -4.16
CA GLY A 228 -3.03 15.68 -3.55
C GLY A 228 -3.68 16.04 -2.22
N LEU A 229 -3.00 16.82 -1.37
CA LEU A 229 -3.55 17.33 -0.12
C LEU A 229 -4.66 18.35 -0.33
N VAL A 230 -4.56 19.20 -1.36
CA VAL A 230 -5.65 20.11 -1.74
C VAL A 230 -6.88 19.31 -2.17
N ALA A 231 -6.71 18.22 -2.92
CA ALA A 231 -7.82 17.34 -3.27
C ALA A 231 -8.46 16.68 -2.05
N PHE A 232 -7.65 16.19 -1.11
CA PHE A 232 -8.12 15.67 0.17
C PHE A 232 -8.98 16.70 0.92
N ALA A 233 -8.45 17.90 1.13
CA ALA A 233 -9.09 18.94 1.91
C ALA A 233 -10.33 19.51 1.21
N ALA A 234 -10.30 19.71 -0.11
CA ALA A 234 -11.43 20.22 -0.89
C ALA A 234 -12.61 19.24 -0.90
N ALA A 235 -12.34 17.94 -1.06
CA ALA A 235 -13.37 16.92 -0.97
C ALA A 235 -13.92 16.81 0.47
N GLY A 236 -13.06 16.78 1.48
CA GLY A 236 -13.50 16.75 2.88
C GLY A 236 -14.37 17.96 3.26
N ALA A 237 -14.02 19.16 2.79
CA ALA A 237 -14.80 20.38 3.03
C ALA A 237 -16.19 20.37 2.37
N SER A 238 -16.39 19.55 1.34
CA SER A 238 -17.67 19.37 0.65
C SER A 238 -18.45 18.13 1.12
N HIS A 239 -18.05 17.54 2.25
CA HIS A 239 -18.59 16.27 2.76
C HIS A 239 -18.47 15.12 1.77
N ALA A 240 -17.45 15.16 0.90
CA ALA A 240 -17.10 14.07 -0.01
C ALA A 240 -15.89 13.29 0.52
N SER A 241 -15.63 12.10 -0.04
CA SER A 241 -14.51 11.27 0.40
C SER A 241 -13.15 11.90 0.05
N GLY A 242 -12.52 12.52 1.05
CA GLY A 242 -11.16 13.05 0.95
C GLY A 242 -10.14 12.00 0.56
N PHE A 243 -10.29 10.77 1.06
CA PHE A 243 -9.39 9.64 0.79
C PHE A 243 -9.34 9.30 -0.71
N ILE A 244 -10.50 9.14 -1.34
CA ILE A 244 -10.62 8.86 -2.77
C ILE A 244 -10.13 10.04 -3.61
N ALA A 245 -10.46 11.27 -3.20
CA ALA A 245 -10.03 12.47 -3.90
C ALA A 245 -8.50 12.60 -3.94
N ALA A 246 -7.85 12.40 -2.80
CA ALA A 246 -6.39 12.44 -2.66
C ALA A 246 -5.70 11.38 -3.53
N TYR A 247 -6.19 10.13 -3.44
CA TYR A 247 -5.66 9.00 -4.20
C TYR A 247 -5.81 9.21 -5.71
N LEU A 248 -7.01 9.57 -6.19
CA LEU A 248 -7.27 9.76 -7.62
C LEU A 248 -6.53 10.98 -8.18
N ALA A 249 -6.44 12.08 -7.43
CA ALA A 249 -5.64 13.23 -7.84
C ALA A 249 -4.17 12.83 -8.05
N ALA A 250 -3.60 12.09 -7.09
CA ALA A 250 -2.24 11.57 -7.16
C ALA A 250 -2.04 10.59 -8.33
N VAL A 251 -2.98 9.67 -8.57
CA VAL A 251 -2.95 8.77 -9.73
C VAL A 251 -2.95 9.55 -11.04
N VAL A 252 -3.82 10.55 -11.19
CA VAL A 252 -3.87 11.39 -12.40
C VAL A 252 -2.53 12.12 -12.60
N LEU A 253 -2.02 12.78 -11.56
CA LEU A 253 -0.74 13.50 -11.61
C LEU A 253 0.43 12.59 -12.00
N ALA A 254 0.53 11.40 -11.42
CA ALA A 254 1.61 10.45 -11.72
C ALA A 254 1.59 9.86 -13.13
N ASN A 255 0.42 9.86 -13.78
CA ASN A 255 0.21 9.25 -15.09
C ASN A 255 0.10 10.28 -16.23
N THR A 256 0.13 11.57 -15.93
CA THR A 256 0.18 12.64 -16.94
C THR A 256 1.60 12.92 -17.47
N GLY A 257 2.64 12.22 -17.02
CA GLY A 257 3.99 12.40 -17.55
C GLY A 257 4.63 13.74 -17.19
N LEU A 258 4.45 14.18 -15.94
CA LEU A 258 5.09 15.38 -15.41
C LEU A 258 6.63 15.26 -15.38
N PRO A 259 7.36 16.39 -15.46
CA PRO A 259 8.81 16.42 -15.29
C PRO A 259 9.28 15.82 -13.96
N HIS A 260 10.54 15.38 -13.89
CA HIS A 260 11.18 14.91 -12.64
C HIS A 260 10.47 13.76 -11.91
N ARG A 261 9.79 12.87 -12.64
CA ARG A 261 9.01 11.75 -12.08
C ARG A 261 9.76 10.89 -11.05
N SER A 262 11.05 10.63 -11.24
CA SER A 262 11.86 9.85 -10.29
C SER A 262 12.03 10.57 -8.95
N ALA A 263 12.25 11.89 -8.98
CA ALA A 263 12.34 12.71 -7.78
C ALA A 263 11.00 12.80 -7.07
N THR A 264 9.89 12.98 -7.82
CA THR A 264 8.54 12.99 -7.25
C THR A 264 8.22 11.68 -6.53
N ARG A 265 8.55 10.55 -7.17
CA ARG A 265 8.35 9.24 -6.58
C ARG A 265 9.18 9.04 -5.31
N SER A 266 10.48 9.37 -5.36
CA SER A 266 11.38 9.18 -4.21
C SER A 266 10.97 10.06 -3.02
N PHE A 267 10.56 11.30 -3.29
CA PHE A 267 10.02 12.20 -2.27
C PHE A 267 8.72 11.66 -1.67
N ALA A 268 7.76 11.25 -2.51
CA ALA A 268 6.51 10.67 -2.07
C ALA A 268 6.77 9.45 -1.18
N GLU A 269 7.60 8.51 -1.62
CA GLU A 269 7.97 7.31 -0.85
C GLU A 269 8.52 7.68 0.54
N GLY A 270 9.40 8.69 0.62
CA GLY A 270 9.96 9.19 1.89
C GLY A 270 8.91 9.80 2.82
N VAL A 271 8.01 10.63 2.29
CA VAL A 271 6.89 11.21 3.06
C VAL A 271 5.91 10.12 3.52
N GLY A 272 5.63 9.14 2.66
CA GLY A 272 4.80 7.99 3.01
C GLY A 272 5.37 7.17 4.16
N TRP A 273 6.68 6.92 4.17
CA TRP A 273 7.36 6.26 5.31
C TRP A 273 7.23 7.06 6.60
N LEU A 274 7.45 8.38 6.52
CA LEU A 274 7.32 9.26 7.69
C LEU A 274 5.90 9.24 8.26
N ALA A 275 4.90 9.40 7.39
CA ALA A 275 3.49 9.37 7.76
C ALA A 275 3.08 8.02 8.35
N GLN A 276 3.56 6.92 7.76
CA GLN A 276 3.27 5.58 8.24
C GLN A 276 3.90 5.30 9.62
N ILE A 277 5.18 5.63 9.81
CA ILE A 277 5.85 5.50 11.12
C ILE A 277 5.07 6.31 12.16
N GLY A 278 4.78 7.57 11.86
CA GLY A 278 4.02 8.45 12.74
C GLY A 278 2.65 7.88 13.10
N LEU A 279 1.88 7.42 12.11
CA LEU A 279 0.55 6.83 12.31
C LEU A 279 0.58 5.61 13.24
N PHE A 280 1.42 4.61 12.94
CA PHE A 280 1.43 3.37 13.72
C PHE A 280 2.02 3.55 15.11
N VAL A 281 3.03 4.42 15.27
CA VAL A 281 3.55 4.78 16.60
C VAL A 281 2.45 5.48 17.41
N LEU A 282 1.73 6.43 16.81
CA LEU A 282 0.65 7.16 17.48
C LEU A 282 -0.50 6.23 17.89
N LEU A 283 -0.89 5.29 17.03
CA LEU A 283 -1.87 4.27 17.38
C LEU A 283 -1.38 3.37 18.52
N GLY A 284 -0.08 3.04 18.54
CA GLY A 284 0.52 2.25 19.61
C GLY A 284 0.55 2.98 20.96
N LEU A 285 0.72 4.30 20.95
CA LEU A 285 0.63 5.12 22.16
C LEU A 285 -0.77 5.13 22.79
N LEU A 286 -1.81 4.90 21.98
CA LEU A 286 -3.21 4.88 22.42
C LEU A 286 -3.65 3.51 22.96
N VAL A 287 -2.80 2.48 22.83
CA VAL A 287 -3.09 1.14 23.34
C VAL A 287 -2.67 1.07 24.81
N ASN A 288 -3.58 0.62 25.66
CA ASN A 288 -3.30 0.27 27.06
C ASN A 288 -3.15 -1.26 27.20
N PRO A 289 -1.92 -1.80 27.34
CA PRO A 289 -1.68 -3.23 27.50
C PRO A 289 -2.45 -3.89 28.64
N GLY A 290 -2.60 -3.21 29.78
CA GLY A 290 -3.33 -3.73 30.94
C GLY A 290 -4.80 -4.03 30.64
N GLU A 291 -5.48 -3.14 29.91
CA GLU A 291 -6.87 -3.35 29.49
C GLU A 291 -6.97 -4.43 28.40
N VAL A 292 -6.09 -4.37 27.39
CA VAL A 292 -6.09 -5.34 26.27
C VAL A 292 -5.89 -6.77 26.76
N ALA A 293 -5.12 -7.00 27.81
CA ALA A 293 -4.84 -8.33 28.36
C ALA A 293 -6.12 -9.13 28.71
N HIS A 294 -7.16 -8.45 29.16
CA HIS A 294 -8.43 -9.07 29.55
C HIS A 294 -9.26 -9.50 28.32
N ASP A 295 -9.16 -8.73 27.23
CA ASP A 295 -9.96 -8.94 26.02
C ASP A 295 -9.21 -9.70 24.90
N VAL A 296 -7.97 -10.16 25.13
CA VAL A 296 -7.16 -10.87 24.13
C VAL A 296 -7.91 -12.05 23.52
N VAL A 297 -8.62 -12.84 24.34
CA VAL A 297 -9.37 -14.01 23.84
C VAL A 297 -10.49 -13.58 22.91
N ALA A 298 -11.27 -12.55 23.30
CA ALA A 298 -12.34 -12.00 22.47
C ALA A 298 -11.78 -11.43 21.16
N ALA A 299 -10.68 -10.68 21.22
CA ALA A 299 -10.01 -10.11 20.06
C ALA A 299 -9.49 -11.20 19.10
N ILE A 300 -8.90 -12.27 19.61
CA ILE A 300 -8.45 -13.41 18.79
C ILE A 300 -9.64 -14.09 18.12
N VAL A 301 -10.74 -14.31 18.85
CA VAL A 301 -11.95 -14.95 18.30
C VAL A 301 -12.52 -14.11 17.16
N VAL A 302 -12.71 -12.80 17.36
CA VAL A 302 -13.23 -11.89 16.33
C VAL A 302 -12.26 -11.78 15.15
N GLY A 303 -10.95 -11.68 15.42
CA GLY A 303 -9.92 -11.63 14.38
C GLY A 303 -9.89 -12.90 13.53
N LEU A 304 -9.98 -14.08 14.14
CA LEU A 304 -10.05 -15.36 13.42
C LEU A 304 -11.35 -15.51 12.65
N LEU A 305 -12.49 -15.11 13.22
CA LEU A 305 -13.79 -15.07 12.54
C LEU A 305 -13.71 -14.21 11.27
N LEU A 306 -13.16 -13.00 11.40
CA LEU A 306 -12.99 -12.09 10.27
C LEU A 306 -12.07 -12.71 9.20
N LEU A 307 -10.92 -13.24 9.61
CA LEU A 307 -9.88 -13.72 8.69
C LEU A 307 -10.26 -15.03 7.99
N LEU A 308 -10.85 -15.98 8.70
CA LEU A 308 -11.13 -17.33 8.20
C LEU A 308 -12.52 -17.47 7.58
N ILE A 309 -13.48 -16.63 7.97
CA ILE A 309 -14.88 -16.77 7.57
C ILE A 309 -15.35 -15.53 6.83
N ALA A 310 -15.34 -14.36 7.48
CA ALA A 310 -15.96 -13.17 6.91
C ALA A 310 -15.28 -12.69 5.62
N ARG A 311 -13.94 -12.62 5.61
CA ARG A 311 -13.16 -12.19 4.43
C ARG A 311 -13.29 -13.15 3.25
N PRO A 312 -13.11 -14.48 3.40
CA PRO A 312 -13.32 -15.39 2.27
C PRO A 312 -14.73 -15.34 1.71
N LEU A 313 -15.76 -15.27 2.57
CA LEU A 313 -17.14 -15.18 2.12
C LEU A 313 -17.41 -13.88 1.37
N SER A 314 -16.93 -12.75 1.89
CA SER A 314 -17.13 -11.45 1.28
C SER A 314 -16.41 -11.31 -0.06
N VAL A 315 -15.18 -11.82 -0.16
CA VAL A 315 -14.43 -11.87 -1.43
C VAL A 315 -15.15 -12.73 -2.46
N VAL A 316 -15.64 -13.92 -2.07
CA VAL A 316 -16.39 -14.80 -2.98
C VAL A 316 -17.68 -14.14 -3.43
N ALA A 317 -18.42 -13.50 -2.53
CA ALA A 317 -19.66 -12.80 -2.84
C ALA A 317 -19.43 -11.62 -3.81
N SER A 318 -18.45 -10.77 -3.53
CA SER A 318 -18.12 -9.61 -4.37
C SER A 318 -17.59 -10.03 -5.75
N LEU A 319 -16.78 -11.08 -5.82
CA LEU A 319 -16.20 -11.54 -7.09
C LEU A 319 -17.07 -12.55 -7.84
N ALA A 320 -18.20 -12.98 -7.29
CA ALA A 320 -19.13 -13.90 -7.96
C ALA A 320 -19.72 -13.27 -9.24
N ALA A 321 -20.02 -11.97 -9.21
CA ALA A 321 -20.55 -11.21 -10.35
C ALA A 321 -19.52 -11.07 -11.49
N PHE A 322 -18.23 -11.17 -11.20
CA PHE A 322 -17.17 -11.09 -12.19
C PHE A 322 -16.77 -12.49 -12.67
N ARG A 323 -16.81 -12.70 -13.98
CA ARG A 323 -16.27 -13.90 -14.64
C ARG A 323 -14.73 -13.87 -14.64
N ILE A 324 -14.14 -14.00 -13.45
CA ILE A 324 -12.71 -14.28 -13.31
C ILE A 324 -12.53 -15.80 -13.56
N PRO A 325 -11.65 -16.24 -14.47
CA PRO A 325 -11.40 -17.65 -14.73
C PRO A 325 -11.07 -18.41 -13.44
N GLY A 326 -11.67 -19.59 -13.27
CA GLY A 326 -11.67 -20.36 -12.01
C GLY A 326 -10.27 -20.73 -11.47
N THR A 327 -9.22 -20.63 -12.27
CA THR A 327 -7.83 -20.81 -11.85
C THR A 327 -7.35 -19.72 -10.89
N THR A 328 -7.89 -18.49 -10.98
CA THR A 328 -7.58 -17.41 -10.01
C THR A 328 -8.55 -17.44 -8.82
N LYS A 329 -9.75 -18.01 -8.98
CA LYS A 329 -10.71 -18.21 -7.86
C LYS A 329 -10.21 -19.25 -6.85
N SER A 330 -9.44 -20.25 -7.30
CA SER A 330 -8.83 -21.27 -6.43
C SER A 330 -7.46 -20.88 -5.87
N SER A 331 -6.77 -19.85 -6.37
CA SER A 331 -5.49 -19.42 -5.78
C SER A 331 -5.66 -18.60 -4.49
N TYR A 332 -6.91 -18.28 -4.11
CA TYR A 332 -7.30 -17.86 -2.76
C TYR A 332 -7.66 -19.04 -1.85
N ARG A 333 -7.40 -20.28 -2.27
CA ARG A 333 -7.57 -21.47 -1.44
C ARG A 333 -6.30 -21.65 -0.60
N TRP A 334 -6.46 -21.48 0.70
CA TRP A 334 -5.48 -21.64 1.79
C TRP A 334 -4.45 -22.79 1.65
N ARG A 335 -4.74 -23.82 0.85
CA ARG A 335 -3.85 -24.97 0.63
C ARG A 335 -2.57 -24.63 -0.14
N ASP A 336 -2.59 -23.62 -1.02
CA ASP A 336 -1.38 -23.23 -1.77
C ASP A 336 -0.43 -22.36 -0.93
N CYS A 337 -0.93 -21.55 0.02
CA CYS A 337 -0.08 -20.87 1.00
C CYS A 337 0.61 -21.86 1.95
N ALA A 338 -0.10 -22.91 2.41
CA ALA A 338 0.50 -23.94 3.26
C ALA A 338 1.51 -24.85 2.52
N ALA A 339 1.34 -25.03 1.20
CA ALA A 339 2.28 -25.80 0.38
C ALA A 339 3.54 -24.98 0.02
N ARG A 340 3.41 -23.67 -0.25
CA ARG A 340 4.57 -22.79 -0.53
C ARG A 340 5.33 -22.33 0.72
N CYS A 341 4.68 -22.28 1.89
CA CYS A 341 5.37 -22.05 3.17
C CYS A 341 6.24 -23.24 3.62
N ARG A 342 5.97 -24.46 3.15
CA ARG A 342 6.81 -25.63 3.48
C ARG A 342 8.20 -25.57 2.83
N SER A 343 8.35 -24.83 1.73
CA SER A 343 9.66 -24.61 1.07
C SER A 343 10.49 -23.47 1.69
N CYS A 344 9.95 -22.70 2.63
CA CYS A 344 10.70 -21.63 3.33
C CYS A 344 11.14 -22.00 4.75
N TRP A 345 10.80 -23.20 5.25
CA TRP A 345 11.01 -23.62 6.64
C TRP A 345 12.03 -24.75 6.83
N LEU A 346 13.03 -24.88 5.93
CA LEU A 346 14.20 -25.73 6.20
C LEU A 346 15.49 -24.90 6.30
N PRO A 347 16.31 -25.13 7.34
CA PRO A 347 17.41 -24.25 7.74
C PRO A 347 18.74 -24.65 7.06
N PHE A 348 19.69 -23.71 7.04
CA PHE A 348 21.10 -23.84 6.67
C PHE A 348 21.45 -24.10 5.18
N PRO A 349 22.30 -23.24 4.57
CA PRO A 349 23.00 -23.61 3.34
C PRO A 349 24.11 -24.60 3.69
N SER A 350 23.91 -25.87 3.36
CA SER A 350 25.03 -26.80 3.25
C SER A 350 25.93 -26.35 2.11
N TRP A 351 27.19 -26.11 2.45
CA TRP A 351 28.27 -25.92 1.51
C TRP A 351 28.32 -27.07 0.51
N ARG A 352 28.10 -26.76 -0.78
CA ARG A 352 28.69 -27.52 -1.89
C ARG A 352 28.78 -26.66 -3.14
N ALA A 353 29.98 -26.08 -3.28
CA ALA A 353 30.73 -25.89 -4.51
C ALA A 353 29.96 -25.72 -5.82
N SER A 354 30.07 -24.51 -6.40
CA SER A 354 30.23 -24.34 -7.85
C SER A 354 30.96 -23.04 -8.15
N ARG A 355 32.30 -23.17 -8.09
CA ARG A 355 33.32 -22.54 -8.95
C ARG A 355 33.15 -21.05 -9.27
N ILE A 356 33.75 -20.26 -8.40
CA ILE A 356 34.50 -19.06 -8.77
C ILE A 356 35.53 -19.46 -9.85
N VAL A 357 35.37 -18.95 -11.07
CA VAL A 357 36.49 -18.86 -12.02
C VAL A 357 37.01 -17.44 -11.92
N ILE A 358 38.12 -17.30 -11.19
CA ILE A 358 38.99 -16.12 -11.25
C ILE A 358 39.69 -16.19 -12.61
N GLY A 359 39.24 -15.35 -13.54
CA GLY A 359 40.04 -14.98 -14.71
C GLY A 359 40.81 -13.70 -14.36
N CYS A 360 42.05 -13.86 -13.89
CA CYS A 360 43.00 -12.75 -13.86
C CYS A 360 43.46 -12.49 -15.31
N SER A 361 43.03 -11.38 -15.91
CA SER A 361 43.78 -10.77 -17.01
C SER A 361 44.00 -9.29 -16.70
N THR A 362 45.26 -8.91 -16.79
CA THR A 362 45.87 -7.60 -16.61
C THR A 362 45.06 -6.41 -17.15
N SER A 363 45.11 -5.32 -16.39
CA SER A 363 44.65 -3.94 -16.66
C SER A 363 43.19 -3.58 -16.31
N SER A 364 43.09 -2.74 -15.28
CA SER A 364 42.14 -1.64 -15.05
C SER A 364 40.67 -1.76 -15.51
N SER A 365 39.78 -1.63 -14.51
CA SER A 365 38.40 -1.11 -14.59
C SER A 365 37.27 -2.13 -14.80
N CYS A 366 36.62 -2.55 -13.72
CA CYS A 366 35.30 -3.22 -13.77
C CYS A 366 34.19 -2.22 -13.45
N TRP A 367 33.44 -1.81 -14.47
CA TRP A 367 32.14 -1.16 -14.35
C TRP A 367 31.05 -2.18 -14.69
N SER A 368 30.11 -2.41 -13.77
CA SER A 368 28.93 -3.24 -14.00
C SER A 368 27.77 -2.39 -14.54
N TRP A 369 27.52 -2.48 -15.85
CA TRP A 369 26.30 -1.98 -16.50
C TRP A 369 25.27 -3.12 -16.63
N TYR A 370 24.10 -2.98 -16.00
CA TYR A 370 22.93 -3.82 -16.28
C TYR A 370 21.98 -3.04 -17.21
N SER A 371 21.87 -3.49 -18.47
CA SER A 371 20.89 -3.02 -19.47
C SER A 371 19.76 -4.05 -19.62
N PRO A 372 18.47 -3.66 -19.61
CA PRO A 372 17.32 -4.58 -19.52
C PRO A 372 16.77 -5.07 -20.87
N TRP A 373 17.61 -5.28 -21.88
CA TRP A 373 17.18 -5.77 -23.20
C TRP A 373 17.54 -7.24 -23.44
N CYS A 374 16.78 -8.16 -22.85
CA CYS A 374 16.70 -9.54 -23.35
C CYS A 374 15.31 -10.14 -23.09
N ARG A 375 14.43 -10.00 -24.08
CA ARG A 375 13.18 -10.79 -24.19
C ARG A 375 13.45 -12.03 -25.05
N ALA A 376 13.04 -13.18 -24.51
CA ALA A 376 12.66 -14.45 -25.15
C ALA A 376 13.50 -14.98 -26.34
N ARG A 377 14.21 -16.09 -26.14
CA ARG A 377 14.62 -17.00 -27.23
C ARG A 377 14.24 -18.44 -26.93
N ALA A 378 13.67 -19.10 -27.94
CA ALA A 378 13.24 -20.49 -27.90
C ALA A 378 14.44 -21.44 -27.72
N CYS A 379 14.32 -22.39 -26.80
CA CYS A 379 15.30 -23.46 -26.60
C CYS A 379 14.78 -24.74 -27.25
N ALA A 380 15.48 -25.24 -28.27
CA ALA A 380 15.26 -26.57 -28.82
C ALA A 380 16.21 -27.57 -28.16
N ARG A 381 15.66 -28.70 -27.70
CA ARG A 381 16.37 -29.75 -26.96
C ARG A 381 17.02 -30.72 -27.95
N SER A 382 18.35 -30.85 -27.93
CA SER A 382 19.05 -31.94 -28.64
C SER A 382 19.79 -32.82 -27.63
N ARG A 383 19.95 -34.12 -27.93
CA ARG A 383 20.39 -35.17 -26.99
C ARG A 383 21.85 -35.07 -26.51
N ILE A 384 22.61 -34.04 -26.87
CA ILE A 384 23.97 -33.80 -26.39
C ILE A 384 24.19 -32.29 -26.21
N GLY A 385 23.87 -31.75 -25.03
CA GLY A 385 24.26 -30.39 -24.60
C GLY A 385 23.46 -29.19 -25.15
N TRP A 386 23.42 -28.10 -24.38
CA TRP A 386 22.82 -26.82 -24.76
C TRP A 386 23.83 -26.00 -25.56
N ALA A 387 23.53 -25.69 -26.83
CA ALA A 387 24.35 -24.81 -27.66
C ALA A 387 23.52 -23.60 -28.13
N CYS A 388 23.96 -22.39 -27.79
CA CYS A 388 23.43 -21.15 -28.34
C CYS A 388 24.18 -20.82 -29.64
N PHE A 389 23.53 -20.96 -30.79
CA PHE A 389 24.08 -20.50 -32.06
C PHE A 389 23.66 -19.05 -32.38
N PRO A 390 24.56 -18.18 -32.89
CA PRO A 390 24.17 -16.92 -33.49
C PRO A 390 23.46 -17.17 -34.84
N ALA A 391 22.29 -16.58 -35.02
CA ALA A 391 21.52 -16.67 -36.25
C ALA A 391 22.28 -16.00 -37.41
N ARG A 392 22.45 -16.72 -38.54
CA ARG A 392 22.90 -16.14 -39.81
C ARG A 392 21.90 -15.08 -40.28
N PRO A 393 22.33 -13.93 -40.82
CA PRO A 393 21.42 -12.96 -41.40
C PRO A 393 20.86 -13.48 -42.73
N PRO A 394 19.60 -13.19 -43.10
CA PRO A 394 19.07 -13.52 -44.41
C PRO A 394 19.72 -12.64 -45.48
N ALA A 395 19.95 -13.25 -46.64
CA ALA A 395 20.69 -12.69 -47.75
C ALA A 395 19.85 -11.74 -48.64
N ARG A 396 20.51 -10.68 -49.11
CA ARG A 396 20.38 -9.92 -50.38
C ARG A 396 19.43 -8.70 -50.52
N SER A 397 20.05 -7.68 -51.13
CA SER A 397 19.56 -6.41 -51.71
C SER A 397 19.37 -5.25 -50.71
N ARG A 398 20.01 -4.08 -50.79
CA ARG A 398 20.79 -3.35 -51.81
C ARG A 398 21.98 -2.65 -51.14
N TRP A 399 23.15 -2.73 -51.76
CA TRP A 399 24.34 -1.97 -51.36
C TRP A 399 24.23 -0.51 -51.82
N LYS A 400 24.41 0.45 -50.90
CA LYS A 400 25.07 1.74 -51.21
C LYS A 400 26.29 1.85 -50.31
N ARG A 401 27.47 1.78 -50.94
CA ARG A 401 28.79 1.92 -50.33
C ARG A 401 28.93 3.31 -49.70
N ARG A 402 29.29 3.38 -48.42
CA ARG A 402 30.16 4.45 -47.88
C ARG A 402 31.37 3.79 -47.25
N ARG A 403 32.53 4.03 -47.86
CA ARG A 403 33.86 3.67 -47.33
C ARG A 403 34.07 4.45 -46.03
N TRP A 404 34.46 3.75 -44.97
CA TRP A 404 35.25 4.34 -43.90
C TRP A 404 36.48 3.46 -43.72
N THR A 405 37.62 4.02 -44.12
CA THR A 405 38.95 3.47 -43.94
C THR A 405 39.33 3.50 -42.47
N CYS A 406 39.72 2.35 -41.93
CA CYS A 406 40.30 2.23 -40.60
C CYS A 406 41.78 2.64 -40.70
N SER A 407 42.16 3.68 -39.97
CA SER A 407 43.55 4.12 -39.79
C SER A 407 43.92 3.96 -38.32
N THR A 408 44.77 2.98 -38.05
CA THR A 408 45.49 2.78 -36.79
C THR A 408 46.39 3.97 -36.47
N ARG A 409 46.29 4.53 -35.25
CA ARG A 409 47.43 4.92 -34.39
C ARG A 409 46.96 5.66 -33.11
N ASN A 410 47.38 5.10 -31.97
CA ASN A 410 47.61 5.70 -30.65
C ASN A 410 46.52 6.58 -30.02
N CYS A 411 45.75 5.99 -29.10
CA CYS A 411 45.83 6.24 -27.64
C CYS A 411 44.76 5.40 -26.92
#